data_AF-R4SRW9-F1
#
_entry.id   AF-R4SRW9-F1
#
_cell.length_a   1.000
_cell.length_b   1.000
_cell.length_c   1.000
_cell.angle_alpha   90.00
_cell.angle_beta   90.00
_cell.angle_gamma   90.00
#
_symmetry.space_group_name_H-M   'P 1'
#
loop_
_entity.id
_entity.type
_entity.pdbx_description
1 polymer ?
#
loop_
_entity_poly.entity_id
_entity_poly.type
_entity_poly.pdbx_seq_one_letter_code
_entity_poly.pdbx_strand_id
1 'polypeptide(L)'
;MKTDREGTEAPELPAFTVIGCLLGFFMTVLVLIGPALLWISTRFDPGDDDRLVVVAMGAVFTLGGAGTVGSHLWQNAKARELHRGLDRKGVRANAEVVSSKRIWVGEVSTPADDVDLVVTGPGVAPFSARVLTEDVGRYETGTVVPVDVDPGTLLFRLAD
;
A
#
# COMPACT_ATOMS: atom_id res chain seq x y z
N MET A 1 15.31 -26.27 18.40
CA MET A 1 13.85 -26.22 18.63
C MET A 1 13.32 -25.10 17.73
N LYS A 2 12.83 -25.46 16.54
CA LYS A 2 12.20 -24.52 15.60
C LYS A 2 10.80 -24.26 16.11
N THR A 3 10.54 -23.06 16.60
CA THR A 3 9.17 -22.59 16.83
C THR A 3 8.67 -22.00 15.52
N ASP A 4 7.83 -22.76 14.83
CA ASP A 4 6.93 -22.25 13.80
C ASP A 4 6.07 -21.15 14.43
N ARG A 5 6.44 -19.89 14.21
CA ARG A 5 5.58 -18.73 14.47
C ARG A 5 5.02 -18.29 13.13
N GLU A 6 3.93 -18.92 12.71
CA GLU A 6 2.95 -18.33 11.79
C GLU A 6 2.33 -17.10 12.49
N GLY A 7 3.07 -16.00 12.53
CA GLY A 7 2.48 -14.70 12.79
C GLY A 7 1.71 -14.32 11.54
N THR A 8 0.39 -14.22 11.65
CA THR A 8 -0.47 -13.66 10.60
C THR A 8 0.06 -12.25 10.31
N GLU A 9 0.77 -12.08 9.20
CA GLU A 9 1.31 -10.79 8.78
C GLU A 9 0.15 -9.79 8.72
N ALA A 10 0.15 -8.84 9.65
CA ALA A 10 -0.81 -7.76 9.63
C ALA A 10 -0.64 -7.02 8.29
N PRO A 11 -1.72 -6.78 7.53
CA PRO A 11 -1.60 -6.23 6.19
C PRO A 11 -0.98 -4.84 6.27
N GLU A 12 0.27 -4.73 5.80
CA GLU A 12 0.94 -3.44 5.67
C GLU A 12 0.09 -2.54 4.78
N LEU A 13 -0.16 -1.32 5.24
CA LEU A 13 -0.72 -0.27 4.39
C LEU A 13 0.24 -0.11 3.21
N PRO A 14 -0.25 -0.15 1.95
CA PRO A 14 0.63 -0.11 0.79
C PRO A 14 1.48 1.15 0.84
N ALA A 15 2.79 0.98 1.03
CA ALA A 15 3.74 2.07 0.99
C ALA A 15 3.72 2.67 -0.42
N PHE A 16 3.35 3.94 -0.52
CA PHE A 16 3.40 4.71 -1.75
C PHE A 16 4.87 4.92 -2.14
N THR A 17 5.42 4.02 -2.94
CA THR A 17 6.77 4.22 -3.50
C THR A 17 6.72 5.32 -4.55
N VAL A 18 7.78 6.14 -4.65
CA VAL A 18 7.94 7.19 -5.68
C VAL A 18 7.75 6.61 -7.09
N ILE A 19 8.19 5.37 -7.31
CA ILE A 19 7.98 4.61 -8.55
C ILE A 19 6.49 4.37 -8.80
N GLY A 20 5.72 3.96 -7.79
CA GLY A 20 4.27 3.81 -7.89
C GLY A 20 3.56 5.13 -8.23
N CYS A 21 4.01 6.25 -7.69
CA CYS A 21 3.48 7.58 -8.03
C CYS A 21 3.79 7.99 -9.48
N LEU A 22 5.02 7.76 -9.95
CA LEU A 22 5.42 8.05 -11.34
C LEU A 22 4.67 7.16 -12.32
N LEU A 23 4.54 5.87 -12.02
CA LEU A 23 3.79 4.92 -12.84
C LEU A 23 2.30 5.29 -12.86
N GLY A 24 1.72 5.67 -11.71
CA GLY A 24 0.34 6.13 -11.62
C GLY A 24 0.08 7.42 -12.41
N PHE A 25 1.01 8.38 -12.35
CA PHE A 25 0.96 9.60 -13.16
C PHE A 25 1.03 9.27 -14.65
N PHE A 26 2.00 8.45 -15.08
CA PHE A 26 2.15 8.03 -16.45
C PHE A 26 0.90 7.31 -16.99
N MET A 27 0.33 6.39 -16.20
CA MET A 27 -0.91 5.69 -16.56
C MET A 27 -2.09 6.64 -16.66
N THR A 28 -2.16 7.66 -15.80
CA THR A 28 -3.21 8.70 -15.88
C THR A 28 -3.10 9.52 -17.17
N VAL A 29 -1.88 9.84 -17.61
CA VAL A 29 -1.66 10.50 -18.90
C VAL A 29 -2.07 9.59 -20.06
N LEU A 30 -1.74 8.29 -20.00
CA LEU A 30 -2.16 7.32 -21.02
C LEU A 30 -3.69 7.18 -21.10
N VAL A 31 -4.41 7.21 -19.98
CA VAL A 31 -5.90 7.23 -19.97
C VAL A 31 -6.44 8.36 -20.83
N LEU A 32 -5.82 9.54 -20.79
CA LEU A 32 -6.29 10.70 -21.54
C LEU A 32 -5.95 10.61 -23.03
N ILE A 33 -4.83 9.97 -23.37
CA ILE A 33 -4.39 9.74 -24.75
C ILE A 33 -5.28 8.71 -25.45
N GLY A 34 -5.76 7.69 -24.74
CA GLY A 34 -6.60 6.63 -25.29
C GLY A 34 -7.84 7.13 -26.07
N PRO A 35 -8.72 7.96 -25.47
CA PRO A 35 -9.86 8.56 -26.14
C PRO A 35 -9.48 9.45 -27.34
N ALA A 36 -8.34 10.15 -27.26
CA ALA A 36 -7.85 10.95 -28.37
C ALA A 36 -7.45 10.06 -29.56
N LEU A 37 -6.77 8.93 -29.33
CA LEU A 37 -6.45 7.95 -30.36
C LEU A 37 -7.72 7.33 -30.97
N LEU A 38 -8.70 6.98 -30.14
CA LEU A 38 -9.98 6.48 -30.62
C LEU A 38 -10.72 7.52 -31.48
N TRP A 39 -10.67 8.80 -31.11
CA TRP A 39 -11.23 9.88 -31.93
C TRP A 39 -10.46 10.08 -33.24
N ILE A 40 -9.13 10.05 -33.22
CA ILE A 40 -8.29 10.15 -34.42
C ILE A 40 -8.55 8.96 -35.36
N SER A 41 -8.82 7.77 -34.82
CA SER A 41 -9.12 6.57 -35.62
C SER A 41 -10.32 6.73 -36.55
N THR A 42 -11.24 7.66 -36.26
CA THR A 42 -12.40 7.94 -37.12
C THR A 42 -12.05 8.75 -38.36
N ARG A 43 -10.80 9.21 -38.50
CA ARG A 43 -10.31 9.98 -39.65
C ARG A 43 -9.64 9.12 -40.71
N PHE A 44 -9.38 7.85 -40.42
CA PHE A 44 -8.78 6.89 -41.35
C PHE A 44 -9.85 6.23 -42.23
N ASP A 45 -9.44 5.83 -43.44
CA ASP A 45 -10.32 5.15 -44.36
C ASP A 45 -10.71 3.73 -43.88
N PRO A 46 -11.89 3.23 -44.25
CA PRO A 46 -12.29 1.87 -43.94
C PRO A 46 -11.40 0.84 -44.66
N GLY A 47 -10.71 0.00 -43.90
CA GLY A 47 -9.83 -1.05 -44.43
C GLY A 47 -8.33 -0.73 -44.34
N ASP A 48 -7.98 0.43 -43.80
CA ASP A 48 -6.59 0.78 -43.50
C ASP A 48 -6.09 0.01 -42.26
N ASP A 49 -4.94 -0.66 -42.39
CA ASP A 49 -4.29 -1.39 -41.29
C ASP A 49 -3.83 -0.42 -40.19
N ASP A 50 -3.47 0.82 -40.54
CA ASP A 50 -3.07 1.85 -39.58
C ASP A 50 -4.23 2.22 -38.64
N ARG A 51 -5.48 2.19 -39.16
CA ARG A 51 -6.68 2.40 -38.35
C ARG A 51 -6.82 1.35 -37.26
N LEU A 52 -6.59 0.08 -37.59
CA LEU A 52 -6.68 -1.04 -36.64
C LEU A 52 -5.67 -0.88 -35.50
N VAL A 53 -4.43 -0.49 -35.83
CA VAL A 53 -3.38 -0.23 -34.84
C VAL A 53 -3.78 0.92 -33.90
N VAL A 54 -4.27 2.04 -34.44
CA VAL A 54 -4.68 3.20 -33.64
C VAL A 54 -5.87 2.87 -32.73
N VAL A 55 -6.86 2.11 -33.22
CA VAL A 55 -7.99 1.64 -32.40
C VAL A 55 -7.50 0.73 -31.28
N ALA A 56 -6.63 -0.23 -31.58
CA ALA A 56 -6.09 -1.15 -30.59
C ALA A 56 -5.31 -0.40 -29.49
N MET A 57 -4.42 0.53 -29.87
CA MET A 57 -3.69 1.37 -28.90
C MET A 57 -4.63 2.23 -28.06
N GLY A 58 -5.61 2.88 -28.69
CA GLY A 58 -6.60 3.70 -27.99
C GLY A 58 -7.40 2.89 -26.96
N ALA A 59 -7.84 1.68 -27.32
CA ALA A 59 -8.54 0.78 -26.43
C ALA A 59 -7.66 0.31 -25.26
N VAL A 60 -6.42 -0.12 -25.53
CA VAL A 60 -5.46 -0.56 -24.50
C VAL A 60 -5.17 0.55 -23.51
N PHE A 61 -4.88 1.76 -23.98
CA PHE A 61 -4.58 2.89 -23.09
C PHE A 61 -5.78 3.33 -22.26
N THR A 62 -6.97 3.32 -22.85
CA THR A 62 -8.20 3.69 -22.14
C THR A 62 -8.51 2.65 -21.05
N LEU A 63 -8.56 1.37 -21.40
CA LEU A 63 -8.93 0.30 -20.46
C LEU A 63 -7.85 0.06 -19.40
N GLY A 64 -6.59 -0.06 -19.82
CA GLY A 64 -5.47 -0.32 -18.91
C GLY A 64 -5.25 0.83 -17.94
N GLY A 65 -5.31 2.06 -18.44
CA GLY A 65 -5.18 3.23 -17.58
C GLY A 65 -6.38 3.40 -16.64
N ALA A 66 -7.62 3.22 -17.11
CA ALA A 66 -8.81 3.34 -16.26
C ALA A 66 -8.83 2.28 -15.16
N GLY A 67 -8.43 1.05 -15.49
CA GLY A 67 -8.25 -0.03 -14.51
C GLY A 67 -7.21 0.32 -13.45
N THR A 68 -6.07 0.88 -13.86
CA THR A 68 -5.01 1.29 -12.94
C THR A 68 -5.48 2.39 -12.00
N VAL A 69 -6.05 3.48 -12.54
CA VAL A 69 -6.61 4.59 -11.74
C VAL A 69 -7.71 4.10 -10.80
N GLY A 70 -8.63 3.27 -11.29
CA GLY A 70 -9.68 2.66 -10.48
C GLY A 70 -9.12 1.83 -9.33
N SER A 71 -8.06 1.04 -9.57
CA SER A 71 -7.40 0.24 -8.52
C SER A 71 -6.79 1.12 -7.43
N HIS A 72 -6.14 2.23 -7.78
CA HIS A 72 -5.55 3.16 -6.81
C HIS A 72 -6.63 3.86 -5.98
N LEU A 73 -7.72 4.30 -6.62
CA LEU A 73 -8.85 4.90 -5.91
C LEU A 73 -9.49 3.90 -4.94
N TRP A 74 -9.64 2.64 -5.36
CA TRP A 74 -10.16 1.56 -4.52
C TRP A 74 -9.25 1.28 -3.32
N GLN A 75 -7.94 1.13 -3.55
CA GLN A 75 -6.96 0.93 -2.48
C GLN A 75 -6.97 2.09 -1.47
N ASN A 76 -7.03 3.33 -1.96
CA ASN A 76 -7.14 4.52 -1.12
C ASN A 76 -8.45 4.58 -0.33
N ALA A 77 -9.58 4.21 -0.94
CA ALA A 77 -10.86 4.16 -0.25
C ALA A 77 -10.85 3.10 0.85
N LYS A 78 -10.31 1.91 0.55
CA LYS A 78 -10.16 0.81 1.52
C LYS A 78 -9.24 1.19 2.68
N ALA A 79 -8.10 1.83 2.40
CA ALA A 79 -7.20 2.33 3.44
C ALA A 79 -7.90 3.35 4.35
N ARG A 80 -8.64 4.30 3.78
CA ARG A 80 -9.44 5.27 4.55
C ARG A 80 -10.51 4.59 5.40
N GLU A 81 -11.16 3.55 4.88
CA GLU A 81 -12.16 2.80 5.64
C GLU A 81 -11.53 2.07 6.84
N LEU A 82 -10.36 1.44 6.65
CA LEU A 82 -9.62 0.80 7.73
C LEU A 82 -9.20 1.79 8.81
N HIS A 83 -8.65 2.95 8.43
CA HIS A 83 -8.32 4.02 9.37
C HIS A 83 -9.54 4.51 10.16
N ARG A 84 -10.68 4.74 9.49
CA ARG A 84 -11.94 5.11 10.17
C ARG A 84 -12.49 3.98 11.04
N GLY A 85 -12.19 2.72 10.71
CA GLY A 85 -12.51 1.57 11.54
C GLY A 85 -11.74 1.62 12.85
N LEU A 86 -10.43 1.83 12.74
CA LEU A 86 -9.54 1.97 13.89
C LEU A 86 -9.85 3.19 14.75
N ASP A 87 -10.19 4.35 14.16
CA ASP A 87 -10.58 5.53 14.93
C ASP A 87 -11.88 5.32 15.73
N ARG A 88 -12.76 4.41 15.28
CA ARG A 88 -14.04 4.12 15.95
C ARG A 88 -13.95 3.01 16.99
N LYS A 89 -13.10 2.01 16.76
CA LYS A 89 -13.04 0.77 17.56
C LYS A 89 -11.69 0.55 18.24
N GLY A 90 -10.71 1.41 17.97
CA GLY A 90 -9.35 1.30 18.46
C GLY A 90 -9.32 1.39 19.98
N VAL A 91 -8.66 0.42 20.59
CA VAL A 91 -8.33 0.39 22.00
C VAL A 91 -6.84 0.67 22.14
N ARG A 92 -6.48 1.49 23.13
CA ARG A 92 -5.08 1.76 23.45
C ARG A 92 -4.43 0.50 24.02
N ALA A 93 -3.36 0.08 23.39
CA ALA A 93 -2.53 -1.05 23.75
C ALA A 93 -1.05 -0.63 23.75
N ASN A 94 -0.18 -1.54 24.19
CA ASN A 94 1.25 -1.36 24.24
C ASN A 94 1.91 -2.34 23.27
N ALA A 95 2.84 -1.85 22.46
CA ALA A 95 3.69 -2.69 21.64
C ALA A 95 5.11 -2.65 22.20
N GLU A 96 5.65 -3.82 22.53
CA GLU A 96 7.06 -3.96 22.89
C GLU A 96 7.87 -4.25 21.63
N VAL A 97 8.94 -3.49 21.42
CA VAL A 97 9.87 -3.70 20.31
C VAL A 97 10.80 -4.86 20.65
N VAL A 98 10.66 -5.99 19.95
CA VAL A 98 11.46 -7.20 20.19
C VAL A 98 12.71 -7.24 19.31
N SER A 99 12.64 -6.64 18.13
CA SER A 99 13.77 -6.51 17.21
C SER A 99 13.60 -5.25 16.39
N SER A 100 14.69 -4.55 16.14
CA SER A 100 14.75 -3.41 15.23
C SER A 100 16.01 -3.57 14.39
N LYS A 101 15.83 -3.69 13.07
CA LYS A 101 16.93 -3.90 12.12
C LYS A 101 16.84 -2.87 11.02
N ARG A 102 17.92 -2.11 10.84
CA ARG A 102 18.03 -1.24 9.66
C ARG A 102 18.12 -2.09 8.39
N ILE A 103 17.21 -1.85 7.46
CA ILE A 103 17.21 -2.40 6.12
C ILE A 103 17.22 -1.28 5.08
N TRP A 104 17.55 -1.63 3.83
CA TRP A 104 17.44 -0.72 2.70
C TRP A 104 16.20 -1.08 1.90
N VAL A 105 15.34 -0.09 1.69
CA VAL A 105 14.07 -0.22 0.97
C VAL A 105 14.15 0.60 -0.32
N GLY A 106 13.62 0.02 -1.41
CA GLY A 106 13.98 0.44 -2.76
C GLY A 106 15.42 0.01 -3.08
N GLU A 107 15.76 -0.07 -4.38
CA GLU A 107 17.00 -0.72 -4.84
C GLU A 107 18.25 -0.38 -4.01
N VAL A 108 18.43 0.87 -3.53
CA VAL A 108 19.35 1.22 -2.43
C VAL A 108 19.04 2.60 -1.80
N SER A 109 17.85 3.18 -1.99
CA SER A 109 17.67 4.63 -1.82
C SER A 109 17.26 5.07 -0.43
N THR A 110 16.48 4.26 0.29
CA THR A 110 15.80 4.73 1.50
C THR A 110 16.14 3.79 2.66
N PRO A 111 16.89 4.26 3.69
CA PRO A 111 17.07 3.47 4.89
C PRO A 111 15.73 3.40 5.63
N ALA A 112 15.34 2.20 6.05
CA ALA A 112 14.17 1.96 6.88
C ALA A 112 14.54 1.01 8.02
N ASP A 113 13.77 1.01 9.09
CA ASP A 113 13.86 0.01 10.14
C ASP A 113 12.75 -1.01 9.98
N ASP A 114 13.17 -2.27 10.05
CA ASP A 114 12.34 -3.46 10.13
C ASP A 114 12.15 -3.83 11.60
N VAL A 115 10.96 -3.54 12.12
CA VAL A 115 10.65 -3.57 13.55
C VAL A 115 9.69 -4.70 13.85
N ASP A 116 10.12 -5.68 14.62
CA ASP A 116 9.26 -6.72 15.18
C ASP A 116 8.69 -6.24 16.51
N LEU A 117 7.37 -6.29 16.62
CA LEU A 117 6.59 -5.83 17.75
C LEU A 117 5.82 -6.99 18.37
N VAL A 118 5.67 -6.97 19.69
CA VAL A 118 4.68 -7.78 20.41
C VAL A 118 3.65 -6.84 21.02
N VAL A 119 2.43 -6.91 20.51
CA VAL A 119 1.33 -6.05 20.93
C VAL A 119 0.55 -6.73 22.05
N THR A 120 0.32 -5.99 23.13
CA THR A 120 -0.43 -6.43 24.31
C THR A 120 -1.36 -5.32 24.78
N GLY A 121 -2.60 -5.64 25.10
CA GLY A 121 -3.55 -4.62 25.55
C GLY A 121 -4.84 -5.16 26.14
N PRO A 122 -5.65 -4.30 26.77
CA PRO A 122 -6.90 -4.70 27.40
C PRO A 122 -7.87 -5.27 26.36
N GLY A 123 -8.34 -6.51 26.57
CA GLY A 123 -9.29 -7.16 25.65
C GLY A 123 -8.69 -7.59 24.31
N VAL A 124 -7.37 -7.52 24.15
CA VAL A 124 -6.63 -7.94 22.95
C VAL A 124 -5.72 -9.11 23.32
N ALA A 125 -5.86 -10.24 22.62
CA ALA A 125 -4.93 -11.35 22.76
C ALA A 125 -3.54 -10.92 22.26
N PRO A 126 -2.45 -11.22 22.99
CA PRO A 126 -1.10 -10.87 22.54
C PRO A 126 -0.80 -11.41 21.14
N PHE A 127 -0.29 -10.56 20.25
CA PHE A 127 0.09 -10.95 18.90
C PHE A 127 1.40 -10.31 18.47
N SER A 128 2.10 -10.98 17.56
CA SER A 128 3.30 -10.44 16.92
C SER A 128 2.93 -9.66 15.68
N ALA A 129 3.56 -8.51 15.51
CA ALA A 129 3.40 -7.66 14.35
C ALA A 129 4.78 -7.24 13.83
N ARG A 130 4.84 -6.86 12.57
CA ARG A 130 6.02 -6.33 11.92
C ARG A 130 5.68 -4.99 11.30
N VAL A 131 6.57 -4.02 11.46
CA VAL A 131 6.40 -2.68 10.90
C VAL A 131 7.67 -2.29 10.18
N LEU A 132 7.50 -1.87 8.94
CA LEU A 132 8.52 -1.16 8.19
C LEU A 132 8.33 0.34 8.39
N THR A 133 9.36 1.04 8.88
CA THR A 133 9.30 2.49 9.12
C THR A 133 10.52 3.22 8.58
N GLU A 134 10.32 4.37 7.95
CA GLU A 134 11.41 5.26 7.52
C GLU A 134 11.92 6.16 8.66
N ASP A 135 11.29 6.11 9.84
CA ASP A 135 11.74 6.80 11.06
C ASP A 135 12.91 6.04 11.71
N VAL A 136 14.03 6.04 11.02
CA VAL A 136 15.19 5.25 11.40
C VAL A 136 15.75 5.68 12.76
N GLY A 137 15.90 4.72 13.67
CA GLY A 137 16.39 4.92 15.04
C GLY A 137 15.31 5.37 16.03
N ARG A 138 14.04 5.47 15.62
CA ARG A 138 12.93 5.84 16.52
C ARG A 138 12.54 4.70 17.47
N TYR A 139 12.68 3.45 17.04
CA TYR A 139 12.22 2.27 17.76
C TYR A 139 13.40 1.36 18.12
N GLU A 140 13.86 1.44 19.36
CA GLU A 140 14.94 0.59 19.87
C GLU A 140 14.37 -0.69 20.51
N THR A 141 15.09 -1.80 20.40
CA THR A 141 14.72 -3.05 21.06
C THR A 141 14.56 -2.86 22.58
N GLY A 142 13.47 -3.38 23.13
CA GLY A 142 13.09 -3.25 24.54
C GLY A 142 12.28 -1.99 24.86
N THR A 143 12.04 -1.11 23.88
CA THR A 143 11.14 0.03 24.08
C THR A 143 9.68 -0.42 24.01
N VAL A 144 8.84 0.20 24.83
CA VAL A 144 7.40 0.02 24.81
C VAL A 144 6.79 1.27 24.21
N VAL A 145 6.10 1.11 23.09
CA VAL A 145 5.43 2.20 22.38
C VAL A 145 3.93 2.03 22.43
N PRO A 146 3.18 3.13 22.57
CA PRO A 146 1.74 3.05 22.56
C PRO A 146 1.23 2.74 21.14
N VAL A 147 0.21 1.90 21.04
CA VAL A 147 -0.47 1.56 19.79
C VAL A 147 -1.98 1.59 19.96
N ASP A 148 -2.70 1.96 18.91
CA ASP A 148 -4.15 1.79 18.83
C ASP A 148 -4.43 0.49 18.07
N VAL A 149 -5.27 -0.40 18.63
CA VAL A 149 -5.57 -1.71 18.05
C VAL A 149 -7.08 -1.92 17.94
N ASP A 150 -7.56 -2.42 16.80
CA ASP A 150 -8.92 -2.94 16.68
C ASP A 150 -8.96 -4.39 17.17
N PRO A 151 -9.59 -4.68 18.32
CA PRO A 151 -9.62 -6.03 18.90
C PRO A 151 -10.32 -7.07 18.01
N GLY A 152 -11.17 -6.65 17.07
CA GLY A 152 -11.89 -7.56 16.17
C GLY A 152 -11.11 -7.95 14.92
N THR A 153 -10.19 -7.09 14.47
CA THR A 153 -9.44 -7.30 13.21
C THR A 153 -7.92 -7.43 13.43
N LEU A 154 -7.43 -7.13 14.64
CA LEU A 154 -6.01 -7.03 15.00
C LEU A 154 -5.24 -5.99 14.17
N LEU A 155 -5.95 -5.12 13.44
CA LEU A 155 -5.37 -3.95 12.79
C LEU A 155 -4.82 -3.02 13.87
N PHE A 156 -3.58 -2.56 13.70
CA PHE A 156 -2.95 -1.66 14.67
C PHE A 156 -2.33 -0.45 13.99
N ARG A 157 -2.17 0.63 14.77
CA ARG A 157 -1.48 1.87 14.39
C ARG A 157 -0.55 2.30 15.51
N LEU A 158 0.69 2.62 15.18
CA LEU A 158 1.61 3.29 16.10
C LEU A 158 1.02 4.65 16.48
N ALA A 159 0.88 4.88 17.79
CA ALA A 159 0.41 6.16 18.27
C ALA A 159 1.58 7.05 18.66
N ASP A 160 1.46 8.33 18.35
CA ASP A 160 2.38 9.35 18.83
C ASP A 160 2.23 9.60 20.34
#